data_AF-A0AAP7DJS3-F1
#
_entry.id   AF-A0AAP7DJS3-F1
#
_cell.length_a   1.000
_cell.length_b   1.000
_cell.length_c   1.000
_cell.angle_alpha   90.00
_cell.angle_beta   90.00
_cell.angle_gamma   90.00
#
_symmetry.space_group_name_H-M   'P 1'
#
loop_
_entity.id
_entity.type
_entity.pdbx_description
1 polymer ?
#
loop_
_entity_poly.entity_id
_entity_poly.type
_entity_poly.pdbx_seq_one_letter_code
_entity_poly.pdbx_strand_id
1 'polypeptide(L)' 'MNKINPFRKTRALDESSADQVLTSIVRNQPFLSEWEIRREESFYTIDEQSRLLSEERIHMGRPYSYGAVE' A
#
# COMPACT_ATOMS: atom_id res chain seq x y z
N MET A 1 8.57 -23.48 -12.07
CA MET A 1 7.85 -22.33 -12.67
C MET A 1 6.53 -22.14 -11.92
N ASN A 2 6.42 -21.10 -11.09
CA ASN A 2 5.15 -20.76 -10.45
C ASN A 2 4.21 -20.17 -11.50
N LYS A 3 3.10 -20.86 -11.78
CA LYS A 3 2.06 -20.39 -12.70
C LYS A 3 1.32 -19.22 -12.01
N ILE A 4 1.51 -18.00 -12.49
CA ILE A 4 0.70 -16.85 -12.06
C ILE A 4 -0.70 -17.08 -12.61
N ASN A 5 -1.70 -17.17 -11.74
CA ASN A 5 -3.09 -17.26 -12.18
C ASN A 5 -3.53 -15.89 -12.72
N PRO A 6 -3.81 -15.74 -14.02
CA PRO A 6 -4.20 -14.45 -14.61
C PRO A 6 -5.58 -13.97 -14.14
N PHE A 7 -6.34 -14.81 -13.44
CA PHE A 7 -7.68 -14.50 -12.92
C PHE A 7 -7.70 -14.18 -11.42
N ARG A 8 -6.57 -13.84 -10.80
CA ARG A 8 -6.58 -13.35 -9.42
C ARG A 8 -7.38 -12.04 -9.36
N LYS A 9 -8.57 -12.11 -8.78
CA LYS A 9 -9.39 -10.91 -8.54
C LYS A 9 -8.69 -10.03 -7.53
N THR A 10 -8.51 -8.76 -7.87
CA THR A 10 -8.12 -7.73 -6.90
C THR A 10 -9.36 -7.35 -6.08
N ARG A 11 -9.14 -7.10 -4.79
CA ARG A 11 -10.14 -6.55 -3.89
C ARG A 11 -9.63 -5.19 -3.43
N ALA A 12 -10.52 -4.20 -3.33
CA ALA A 12 -10.18 -2.93 -2.69
C ALA A 12 -9.80 -3.17 -1.22
N LEU A 13 -8.75 -2.49 -0.78
CA LEU A 13 -8.33 -2.48 0.61
C LEU A 13 -9.11 -1.42 1.39
N ASP A 14 -9.34 -1.70 2.66
CA ASP A 14 -9.98 -0.82 3.63
C ASP A 14 -9.23 -0.96 4.96
N GLU A 15 -9.65 -0.22 5.99
CA GLU A 15 -9.00 -0.18 7.30
C GLU A 15 -8.91 -1.57 7.96
N SER A 16 -9.87 -2.47 7.66
CA SER A 16 -9.85 -3.85 8.16
C SER A 16 -8.68 -4.68 7.61
N SER A 17 -8.02 -4.18 6.56
CA SER A 17 -6.86 -4.81 5.93
C SER A 17 -5.52 -4.35 6.50
N ALA A 18 -5.50 -3.39 7.44
CA ALA A 18 -4.28 -2.73 7.92
C ALA A 18 -3.23 -3.71 8.45
N ASP A 19 -3.64 -4.75 9.20
CA ASP A 19 -2.74 -5.78 9.73
C ASP A 19 -2.05 -6.60 8.63
N GLN A 20 -2.81 -6.97 7.59
CA GLN A 20 -2.28 -7.72 6.45
C GLN A 20 -1.32 -6.87 5.62
N VAL A 21 -1.65 -5.58 5.43
CA VAL A 21 -0.79 -4.61 4.74
C VAL A 21 0.51 -4.43 5.51
N LEU A 22 0.43 -4.14 6.81
CA LEU A 22 1.60 -3.97 7.68
C LEU A 22 2.51 -5.20 7.64
N THR A 23 1.93 -6.39 7.81
CA THR A 23 2.66 -7.65 7.75
C THR A 23 3.38 -7.83 6.41
N SER A 24 2.70 -7.51 5.30
CA SER A 24 3.31 -7.59 3.97
C SER A 24 4.47 -6.62 3.82
N ILE A 25 4.30 -5.36 4.21
CA ILE A 25 5.32 -4.32 4.11
C ILE A 25 6.55 -4.69 4.95
N VAL A 26 6.37 -5.03 6.23
CA VAL A 26 7.47 -5.39 7.13
C VAL A 26 8.22 -6.62 6.64
N ARG A 27 7.51 -7.65 6.17
CA ARG A 27 8.14 -8.87 5.65
C ARG A 27 9.00 -8.59 4.42
N ASN A 28 8.56 -7.71 3.53
CA ASN A 28 9.25 -7.42 2.27
C ASN A 28 10.26 -6.26 2.40
N GLN A 29 10.28 -5.52 3.51
CA GLN A 29 11.11 -4.34 3.70
C GLN A 29 12.61 -4.59 3.39
N PRO A 30 13.25 -5.68 3.85
CA PRO A 30 14.67 -5.92 3.53
C PRO A 30 14.92 -6.16 2.03
N PHE A 31 13.94 -6.73 1.32
CA PHE A 31 14.03 -6.98 -0.12
C PHE A 31 13.79 -5.71 -0.93
N LEU A 32 12.88 -4.84 -0.47
CA LEU A 32 12.48 -3.62 -1.17
C LEU A 32 13.38 -2.43 -0.87
N SER A 33 14.22 -2.47 0.16
CA SER A 33 15.00 -1.32 0.63
C SER A 33 15.98 -0.72 -0.39
N GLU A 34 16.36 -1.48 -1.42
CA GLU A 34 17.21 -0.99 -2.51
C GLU A 34 16.41 -0.23 -3.59
N TRP A 35 15.09 -0.47 -3.67
CA TRP A 35 14.21 0.00 -4.74
C TRP A 35 13.21 1.07 -4.26
N GLU A 36 12.94 1.11 -2.96
CA GLU A 36 11.97 2.02 -2.35
C GLU A 36 12.65 3.09 -1.50
N ILE A 37 11.95 4.22 -1.32
CA ILE A 37 12.37 5.25 -0.39
C ILE A 37 12.36 4.70 1.04
N ARG A 38 13.29 5.20 1.87
CA ARG A 38 13.26 4.93 3.30
C ARG A 38 12.04 5.62 3.92
N ARG A 39 11.30 4.89 4.75
CA ARG A 39 10.15 5.39 5.51
C ARG A 39 10.55 5.54 6.98
N GLU A 40 9.90 6.47 7.67
CA GLU A 40 10.04 6.65 9.12
C GLU A 40 9.46 5.44 9.86
N GLU A 41 9.93 5.19 11.09
CA GLU A 41 9.45 4.06 11.90
C GLU A 41 7.93 4.08 12.13
N SER A 42 7.34 5.28 12.24
CA SER A 42 5.90 5.48 12.39
C SER A 42 5.08 4.90 11.23
N PHE A 43 5.67 4.79 10.04
CA PHE A 43 5.04 4.17 8.88
C PHE A 43 4.74 2.69 9.13
N TYR A 44 5.54 2.00 9.93
CA TYR A 44 5.40 0.56 10.18
C TYR A 44 4.53 0.27 11.41
N THR A 45 3.50 1.08 11.65
CA THR A 45 2.56 0.90 12.76
C THR A 45 1.16 0.61 12.25
N ILE A 46 0.38 -0.14 13.04
CA ILE A 46 -0.99 -0.51 12.68
C ILE A 46 -1.89 0.73 12.54
N ASP A 47 -1.71 1.71 13.42
CA ASP A 47 -2.49 2.93 13.45
C ASP A 47 -2.26 3.76 12.18
N GLU A 48 -1.00 3.89 11.74
CA GLU A 48 -0.66 4.62 10.52
C GLU A 48 -1.18 3.91 9.28
N GLN A 49 -1.04 2.58 9.18
CA GLN A 49 -1.59 1.83 8.05
C GLN A 49 -3.12 1.90 7.98
N SER A 50 -3.80 1.86 9.14
CA SER A 50 -5.24 2.06 9.21
C SER A 50 -5.64 3.46 8.76
N ARG A 51 -4.90 4.50 9.18
CA ARG A 51 -5.14 5.89 8.78
C ARG A 51 -4.98 6.07 7.27
N LEU A 52 -3.89 5.57 6.71
CA LEU A 52 -3.61 5.65 5.26
C LEU A 52 -4.69 4.97 4.42
N LEU A 53 -5.14 3.77 4.82
CA LEU A 53 -6.20 3.05 4.10
C LEU A 53 -7.55 3.79 4.15
N SER A 54 -7.87 4.42 5.29
CA SER A 54 -9.04 5.30 5.41
C SER A 54 -8.94 6.51 4.48
N GLU A 55 -7.76 7.11 4.37
CA GLU A 55 -7.50 8.27 3.51
C GLU A 55 -7.52 7.90 2.03
N GLU A 56 -6.95 6.77 1.64
CA GLU A 56 -6.99 6.27 0.26
C GLU A 56 -8.42 5.99 -0.20
N ARG A 57 -9.27 5.47 0.69
CA ARG A 57 -10.71 5.30 0.39
C ARG A 57 -11.38 6.61 0.01
N ILE A 58 -10.97 7.72 0.63
CA ILE A 58 -11.46 9.08 0.34
C ILE A 58 -10.86 9.61 -0.98
N HIS A 59 -9.61 9.26 -1.27
CA HIS A 59 -8.87 9.77 -2.43
C HIS A 59 -9.11 9.00 -3.74
N MET A 60 -9.45 7.70 -3.70
CA MET A 60 -9.81 6.92 -4.90
C MET A 60 -11.12 7.40 -5.58
N GLY A 61 -11.84 8.35 -4.98
CA GLY A 61 -12.93 9.10 -5.62
C GLY A 61 -12.49 10.32 -6.44
N ARG A 62 -11.20 10.69 -6.44
CA ARG A 62 -10.65 11.77 -7.27
C ARG A 62 -9.81 11.17 -8.40
N PRO A 63 -10.08 11.51 -9.67
CA PRO A 63 -9.18 11.11 -10.76
C PRO A 63 -7.79 11.68 -10.48
N TYR A 64 -6.76 10.84 -10.58
CA TYR A 64 -5.37 11.29 -10.53
C TYR A 64 -5.15 12.32 -11.65
N SER A 65 -5.15 13.62 -11.31
CA SER A 65 -4.51 14.61 -12.15
C SER A 65 -3.02 14.46 -11.91
N TYR A 66 -2.32 13.74 -12.80
CA TYR A 66 -0.89 13.97 -12.95
C TYR A 66 -0.72 15.47 -13.17
N GLY A 67 -0.05 16.15 -12.23
CA GLY A 67 0.18 17.58 -12.32
C GLY A 67 0.77 17.89 -13.70
N ALA A 68 0.06 18.70 -14.48
CA ALA A 68 0.66 19.38 -15.61
C ALA A 68 1.77 20.26 -15.02
N VAL A 69 3.01 19.84 -15.24
CA VAL A 69 4.18 20.70 -15.08
C VAL A 69 4.12 21.65 -16.28
N GLU A 70 3.80 22.92 -16.03
CA GLU A 70 3.98 24.02 -16.98
C GLU A 70 5.47 24.26 -17.27
#